data_AF-A0A1U9KLE4-F1
#
_entry.id   AF-A0A1U9KLE4-F1
#
_cell.length_a   1.000
_cell.length_b   1.000
_cell.length_c   1.000
_cell.angle_alpha   90.00
_cell.angle_beta   90.00
_cell.angle_gamma   90.00
#
_symmetry.space_group_name_H-M   'P 1'
#
loop_
_entity.id
_entity.type
_entity.pdbx_description
1 polymer ?
#
loop_
_entity_poly.entity_id
_entity_poly.type
_entity_poly.pdbx_seq_one_letter_code
_entity_poly.pdbx_strand_id
1 'polypeptide(L)'
;MPKHLKAQVTRELDRIELLMEQIKAVEGERDELAKTNNVSEHSPISQLQGLKGIGPEFAAILTQEGLFRHFDNRRQVAAYAGLAPSLWKSGSIDREGRIEIWQHAATNDHDPDGLVMAALSAGNGTGTVVP
;
A
#
# COMPACT_ATOMS: atom_id res chain seq x y z
N MET A 1 -28.91 -14.54 -42.08
CA MET A 1 -27.44 -14.50 -41.87
C MET A 1 -26.76 -15.43 -42.89
N PRO A 2 -25.64 -15.03 -43.52
CA PRO A 2 -24.86 -15.92 -44.40
C PRO A 2 -24.45 -17.23 -43.70
N LYS A 3 -24.48 -18.36 -44.42
CA LYS A 3 -24.24 -19.71 -43.84
C LYS A 3 -22.88 -19.85 -43.16
N HIS A 4 -21.83 -19.27 -43.76
CA HIS A 4 -20.47 -19.35 -43.21
C HIS A 4 -20.32 -18.59 -41.88
N LEU A 5 -20.96 -17.43 -41.74
CA LEU A 5 -20.96 -16.67 -40.48
C LEU A 5 -21.68 -17.42 -39.37
N LYS A 6 -22.84 -18.02 -39.68
CA LYS A 6 -23.57 -18.85 -38.71
C LYS A 6 -22.70 -20.01 -38.21
N ALA A 7 -22.03 -20.71 -39.12
CA ALA A 7 -21.14 -21.81 -38.78
C ALA A 7 -19.92 -21.36 -37.96
N GLN A 8 -19.37 -20.17 -38.24
CA GLN A 8 -18.28 -19.61 -37.45
C GLN A 8 -18.73 -19.28 -36.03
N VAL A 9 -19.87 -18.59 -35.87
CA VAL A 9 -20.44 -18.27 -34.55
C VAL A 9 -20.67 -19.54 -33.73
N THR A 10 -21.24 -20.60 -34.33
CA THR A 10 -21.44 -21.87 -33.64
C THR A 10 -20.12 -22.45 -33.11
N ARG A 11 -19.07 -22.50 -33.94
CA ARG A 11 -17.75 -23.00 -33.48
C ARG A 11 -17.14 -22.17 -32.36
N GLU A 12 -17.31 -20.84 -32.39
CA GLU A 12 -16.80 -19.99 -31.31
C GLU A 12 -17.61 -20.17 -30.02
N LEU A 13 -18.92 -20.39 -30.11
CA LEU A 13 -19.73 -20.75 -28.93
C LEU A 13 -19.30 -22.10 -28.35
N ASP A 14 -19.10 -23.12 -29.18
CA ASP A 14 -18.61 -24.43 -28.74
C ASP A 14 -17.25 -24.31 -28.04
N ARG A 15 -16.35 -23.46 -28.56
CA ARG A 15 -15.05 -23.19 -27.94
C ARG A 15 -15.20 -22.46 -26.61
N ILE A 16 -16.07 -21.47 -26.52
CA ILE A 16 -16.30 -20.74 -25.27
C ILE A 16 -16.84 -21.69 -24.20
N GLU A 17 -17.79 -22.56 -24.55
CA GLU A 17 -18.35 -23.55 -23.62
C GLU A 17 -17.26 -24.49 -23.10
N LEU A 18 -16.40 -25.01 -23.99
CA LEU A 18 -15.24 -25.82 -23.61
C LEU A 18 -14.28 -25.07 -22.67
N LEU A 19 -13.93 -23.83 -22.99
CA LEU A 19 -13.03 -23.02 -22.16
C LEU A 19 -13.65 -22.74 -20.78
N MET A 20 -14.95 -22.51 -20.71
CA MET A 20 -15.65 -22.34 -19.43
C MET A 20 -15.59 -23.60 -18.56
N GLU A 21 -15.70 -24.79 -19.15
CA GLU A 21 -15.53 -26.05 -18.41
C GLU A 21 -14.10 -26.21 -17.90
N GLN A 22 -13.10 -25.92 -18.73
CA GLN A 22 -11.69 -26.01 -18.34
C GLN A 22 -11.33 -25.00 -17.24
N ILE A 23 -11.81 -23.76 -17.35
CA ILE A 23 -11.61 -22.74 -16.30
C ILE A 23 -12.19 -23.23 -14.98
N LYS A 24 -13.42 -23.74 -14.97
CA LYS A 24 -14.05 -24.27 -13.75
C LYS A 24 -13.28 -25.43 -13.14
N ALA A 25 -12.71 -26.32 -13.97
CA ALA A 25 -11.88 -27.42 -13.48
C ALA A 25 -10.64 -26.88 -12.76
N VAL A 26 -9.92 -25.93 -13.38
CA VAL A 26 -8.73 -25.30 -12.78
C VAL A 26 -9.07 -24.51 -11.51
N GLU A 27 -10.20 -23.80 -11.49
CA GLU A 27 -10.69 -23.10 -10.29
C GLU A 27 -10.99 -24.09 -9.16
N GLY A 28 -11.59 -25.23 -9.47
CA GLY A 28 -11.84 -26.32 -8.52
C GLY A 28 -10.54 -26.87 -7.92
N GLU A 29 -9.56 -27.20 -8.76
CA GLU A 29 -8.23 -27.66 -8.31
C GLU A 29 -7.55 -26.63 -7.39
N ARG A 30 -7.61 -25.35 -7.77
CA ARG A 30 -7.06 -24.24 -6.97
C ARG A 30 -7.75 -24.13 -5.60
N ASP A 31 -9.07 -24.21 -5.58
CA ASP A 31 -9.86 -24.10 -4.34
C ASP A 31 -9.65 -25.32 -3.43
N GLU A 32 -9.40 -26.51 -3.98
CA GLU A 32 -9.00 -27.69 -3.21
C GLU A 32 -7.62 -27.50 -2.57
N LEU A 33 -6.64 -27.01 -3.33
CA LEU A 33 -5.31 -26.69 -2.79
C LEU A 33 -5.38 -25.66 -1.66
N ALA A 34 -6.25 -24.65 -1.79
CA ALA A 34 -6.48 -23.64 -0.75
C ALA A 34 -7.07 -24.23 0.55
N LYS A 35 -7.85 -25.31 0.49
CA LYS A 35 -8.35 -26.02 1.68
C LYS A 35 -7.27 -26.87 2.35
N THR A 36 -6.39 -27.49 1.56
CA THR A 36 -5.31 -28.37 2.08
C THR A 36 -4.19 -27.58 2.76
N ASN A 37 -3.83 -26.43 2.19
CA ASN A 37 -2.99 -25.45 2.86
C ASN A 37 -3.84 -24.85 3.97
N ASN A 38 -3.72 -25.32 5.21
CA ASN A 38 -4.44 -24.79 6.38
C ASN A 38 -4.03 -23.33 6.61
N VAL A 39 -4.61 -22.44 5.81
CA VAL A 39 -4.51 -21.01 5.91
C VAL A 39 -5.16 -20.66 7.25
N SER A 40 -4.34 -20.33 8.25
CA SER A 40 -4.80 -19.85 9.56
C SER A 40 -5.93 -18.84 9.38
N GLU A 41 -6.93 -18.84 10.26
CA GLU A 41 -8.02 -17.84 10.25
C GLU A 41 -7.48 -16.40 10.19
N HIS A 42 -6.27 -16.15 10.68
CA HIS A 42 -5.59 -14.86 10.68
C HIS A 42 -4.55 -14.66 9.57
N SER A 43 -4.54 -15.53 8.56
CA SER A 43 -3.66 -15.32 7.40
C SER A 43 -4.05 -14.03 6.63
N PRO A 44 -3.12 -13.45 5.87
CA PRO A 44 -3.44 -12.36 4.95
C PRO A 44 -4.50 -12.74 3.91
N ILE A 45 -4.51 -14.00 3.45
CA ILE A 45 -5.44 -14.50 2.43
C ILE A 45 -6.88 -14.54 2.98
N SER A 46 -7.08 -15.08 4.18
CA SER A 46 -8.40 -15.15 4.83
C SER A 46 -8.95 -13.76 5.17
N GLN A 47 -8.07 -12.84 5.61
CA GLN A 47 -8.44 -11.45 5.85
C GLN A 47 -8.89 -10.73 4.57
N LEU A 48 -8.20 -10.95 3.46
CA LEU A 48 -8.55 -10.36 2.16
C LEU A 48 -9.85 -10.93 1.59
N GLN A 49 -10.11 -12.23 1.73
CA GLN A 49 -11.37 -12.86 1.30
C GLN A 49 -12.60 -12.34 2.06
N GLY A 50 -12.43 -11.77 3.25
CA GLY A 50 -13.50 -11.07 3.98
C GLY A 50 -13.97 -9.77 3.31
N LEU A 51 -13.22 -9.25 2.33
CA LEU A 51 -13.57 -8.04 1.60
C LEU A 51 -14.47 -8.36 0.40
N LYS A 52 -15.52 -7.56 0.24
CA LYS A 52 -16.47 -7.73 -0.87
C LYS A 52 -15.76 -7.58 -2.22
N GLY A 53 -15.90 -8.60 -3.06
CA GLY A 53 -15.30 -8.64 -4.40
C GLY A 53 -13.89 -9.22 -4.45
N ILE A 54 -13.33 -9.70 -3.34
CA ILE A 54 -12.05 -10.39 -3.32
C ILE A 54 -12.28 -11.89 -3.16
N GLY A 55 -12.02 -12.65 -4.23
CA GLY A 55 -12.05 -14.11 -4.23
C GLY A 55 -10.72 -14.74 -3.80
N PRO A 56 -10.67 -16.07 -3.67
CA PRO A 56 -9.48 -16.81 -3.24
C PRO A 56 -8.26 -16.59 -4.12
N GLU A 57 -8.43 -16.58 -5.44
CA GLU A 57 -7.37 -16.27 -6.40
C GLU A 57 -6.81 -14.86 -6.19
N PHE A 58 -7.71 -13.86 -6.14
CA PHE A 58 -7.34 -12.47 -6.01
C PHE A 58 -6.63 -12.20 -4.67
N ALA A 59 -7.09 -12.82 -3.59
CA ALA A 59 -6.43 -12.76 -2.28
C ALA A 59 -5.02 -13.38 -2.30
N ALA A 60 -4.85 -14.52 -2.97
CA ALA A 60 -3.56 -15.18 -3.11
C ALA A 60 -2.56 -14.32 -3.90
N ILE A 61 -2.99 -13.81 -5.07
CA ILE A 61 -2.18 -12.91 -5.91
C ILE A 61 -1.84 -11.62 -5.15
N LEU A 62 -2.83 -10.98 -4.51
CA LEU A 62 -2.59 -9.78 -3.74
C LEU A 62 -1.58 -10.02 -2.61
N THR A 63 -1.61 -11.18 -1.95
CA THR A 63 -0.63 -11.50 -0.90
C THR A 63 0.77 -11.69 -1.48
N GLN A 64 0.91 -12.38 -2.62
CA GLN A 64 2.21 -12.74 -3.19
C GLN A 64 2.84 -11.63 -4.05
N GLU A 65 2.02 -10.80 -4.70
CA GLU A 65 2.49 -9.81 -5.68
C GLU A 65 2.09 -8.36 -5.31
N GLY A 66 0.92 -8.17 -4.69
CA GLY A 66 0.43 -6.83 -4.35
C GLY A 66 1.00 -6.28 -3.04
N LEU A 67 1.05 -7.14 -2.04
CA LEU A 67 1.25 -6.83 -0.62
C LEU A 67 2.47 -7.51 -0.02
N PHE A 68 3.38 -8.05 -0.86
CA PHE A 68 4.63 -8.65 -0.40
C PHE A 68 5.60 -7.63 0.22
N ARG A 69 5.38 -6.32 -0.01
CA ARG A 69 6.21 -5.24 0.53
C ARG A 69 5.53 -4.51 1.69
N HIS A 70 6.33 -3.82 2.48
CA HIS A 70 5.83 -3.00 3.59
C HIS A 70 5.15 -1.72 3.09
N PHE A 71 4.07 -1.34 3.78
CA PHE A 71 3.35 -0.08 3.59
C PHE A 71 3.09 0.56 4.95
N ASP A 72 3.48 1.82 5.14
CA ASP A 72 3.28 2.53 6.40
C ASP A 72 1.83 3.03 6.55
N ASN A 73 1.13 3.26 5.43
CA ASN A 73 -0.22 3.77 5.45
C ASN A 73 -1.07 3.41 4.21
N ARG A 74 -2.39 3.52 4.36
CA ARG A 74 -3.37 3.25 3.28
C ARG A 74 -3.23 4.13 2.04
N ARG A 75 -2.60 5.31 2.13
CA ARG A 75 -2.35 6.17 0.95
C ARG A 75 -1.24 5.59 0.08
N GLN A 76 -0.21 4.98 0.68
CA GLN A 76 0.83 4.28 -0.08
C GLN A 76 0.24 3.07 -0.83
N VAL A 77 -0.69 2.33 -0.21
CA VAL A 77 -1.43 1.24 -0.87
C VAL A 77 -2.26 1.76 -2.04
N ALA A 78 -3.02 2.85 -1.83
CA ALA A 78 -3.80 3.47 -2.91
C ALA A 78 -2.91 4.03 -4.04
N ALA A 79 -1.77 4.63 -3.70
CA ALA A 79 -0.81 5.14 -4.69
C ALA A 79 -0.22 4.00 -5.53
N TYR A 80 0.07 2.87 -4.92
CA TYR A 80 0.52 1.68 -5.63
C TYR A 80 -0.51 1.15 -6.62
N ALA A 81 -1.78 1.13 -6.23
CA ALA A 81 -2.87 0.70 -7.08
C ALA A 81 -3.24 1.73 -8.17
N GLY A 82 -2.54 2.88 -8.24
CA GLY A 82 -2.89 3.98 -9.15
C GLY A 82 -4.19 4.70 -8.77
N LEU A 83 -4.69 4.49 -7.56
CA LEU A 83 -5.96 5.03 -7.05
C LEU A 83 -5.78 6.31 -6.22
N ALA A 84 -4.58 6.58 -5.71
CA ALA A 84 -4.33 7.83 -5.01
C ALA A 84 -4.14 8.97 -6.03
N PRO A 85 -4.76 10.15 -5.80
CA PRO A 85 -4.42 11.33 -6.56
C PRO A 85 -2.92 11.62 -6.40
N SER A 86 -2.24 12.00 -7.49
CA SER A 86 -0.89 12.55 -7.40
C SER A 86 -0.89 13.69 -6.38
N LEU A 87 0.15 13.77 -5.54
CA LEU A 87 0.28 14.70 -4.41
C LEU A 87 -0.05 16.19 -4.73
N TRP A 88 -0.10 16.58 -6.00
CA TRP A 88 -0.34 17.95 -6.45
C TRP A 88 -1.53 18.13 -7.41
N LYS A 89 -2.57 17.30 -7.33
CA LYS A 89 -3.83 17.49 -8.10
C LYS A 89 -5.08 17.58 -7.23
N SER A 90 -5.04 18.36 -6.15
CA SER A 90 -6.26 19.01 -5.66
C SER A 90 -6.46 20.26 -6.51
N GLY A 91 -7.51 20.31 -7.33
CA GLY A 91 -7.79 21.45 -8.20
C GLY A 91 -7.78 22.76 -7.42
N SER A 92 -6.75 23.58 -7.67
CA SER A 92 -6.62 25.03 -7.39
C SER A 92 -5.16 25.48 -7.26
N ILE A 93 -4.18 24.59 -7.16
CA ILE A 93 -2.77 24.98 -7.01
C ILE A 93 -1.92 24.30 -8.09
N ASP A 94 -1.59 25.07 -9.11
CA ASP A 94 -0.53 24.76 -10.07
C ASP A 94 0.66 25.65 -9.73
N ARG A 95 1.70 25.06 -9.13
CA ARG A 95 2.97 25.75 -8.94
C ARG A 95 4.11 24.75 -9.04
N GLU A 96 4.82 24.81 -10.17
CA GLU A 96 6.15 24.24 -10.34
C GLU A 96 7.14 24.99 -9.44
N GLY A 97 7.15 24.71 -8.14
CA GLY A 97 8.10 25.29 -7.20
C GLY A 97 9.32 24.39 -7.04
N ARG A 98 10.40 24.66 -7.77
CA ARG A 98 11.73 24.13 -7.41
C ARG A 98 12.06 24.55 -5.98
N ILE A 99 12.72 23.68 -5.23
CA ILE A 99 13.37 24.05 -3.97
C ILE A 99 14.56 24.95 -4.35
N GLU A 100 14.38 26.26 -4.26
CA GLU A 100 15.48 27.21 -4.35
C GLU A 100 16.19 27.25 -3.00
N ILE A 101 17.29 26.50 -2.90
CA ILE A 101 18.29 26.70 -1.85
C ILE A 101 18.92 28.07 -2.14
N TRP A 102 18.50 29.11 -1.44
CA TRP A 102 19.21 30.39 -1.44
C TRP A 102 20.53 30.20 -0.70
N GLN A 103 21.59 29.96 -1.47
CA GLN A 103 22.93 30.41 -1.09
C GLN A 103 22.93 31.94 -1.15
N HIS A 104 22.98 32.58 0.01
CA HIS A 104 23.66 33.87 0.14
C HIS A 104 24.63 33.79 1.31
N ALA A 105 25.90 33.72 0.94
CA ALA A 105 27.03 33.99 1.80
C ALA A 105 27.19 35.51 1.98
N ALA A 106 27.66 35.89 3.17
CA ALA A 106 28.13 37.21 3.63
C ALA A 106 27.03 38.29 3.78
N THR A 107 26.91 38.98 4.90
CA THR A 107 28.00 39.70 5.59
C THR A 107 27.89 39.63 7.11
N ASN A 108 29.05 39.49 7.77
CA ASN A 108 29.25 39.81 9.19
C ASN A 108 28.58 41.14 9.53
N ASP A 109 27.72 41.15 10.56
CA ASP A 109 27.62 42.29 11.45
C ASP A 109 27.33 41.80 12.87
N HIS A 110 27.86 42.55 13.83
CA HIS A 110 28.18 42.16 15.20
C HIS A 110 26.96 42.06 16.14
N ASP A 111 27.19 41.31 17.23
CA ASP A 111 26.60 41.46 18.58
C ASP A 111 25.30 40.71 18.99
N PRO A 112 25.19 40.31 20.28
CA PRO A 112 25.25 38.89 20.61
C PRO A 112 24.19 38.51 21.67
N ASP A 113 22.92 38.39 21.29
CA ASP A 113 21.88 37.93 22.22
C ASP A 113 21.42 36.52 21.89
N GLY A 114 22.35 35.58 22.07
CA GLY A 114 22.09 34.14 22.06
C GLY A 114 21.74 33.65 23.46
N LEU A 115 20.45 33.62 23.78
CA LEU A 115 19.90 32.94 24.96
C LEU A 115 20.23 31.44 24.93
N VAL A 116 21.32 31.04 25.60
CA VAL A 116 21.60 29.65 25.94
C VAL A 116 21.04 29.37 27.33
N MET A 117 19.94 28.61 27.39
CA MET A 117 19.41 28.04 28.64
C MET A 117 20.34 26.91 29.10
N ALA A 118 21.20 27.20 30.08
CA ALA A 118 22.00 26.23 30.81
C ALA A 118 21.28 25.73 32.07
N ALA A 119 21.52 24.46 32.38
CA ALA A 119 20.95 23.59 33.40
C ALA A 119 20.74 24.23 34.80
N LEU A 120 19.57 23.94 35.38
CA LEU A 120 19.24 24.20 36.78
C LEU A 120 19.51 22.93 37.62
N SER A 121 20.23 23.13 38.73
CA SER A 121 20.11 22.45 40.03
C SER A 121 21.42 21.84 40.56
N ALA A 122 22.07 22.58 41.45
CA ALA A 122 22.96 22.05 42.48
C ALA A 122 22.69 22.78 43.81
N GLY A 123 22.25 22.01 44.81
CA GLY A 123 22.67 22.11 46.21
C GLY A 123 22.19 23.27 47.09
N ASN A 124 21.49 22.93 48.18
CA ASN A 124 21.84 23.42 49.52
C ASN A 124 21.31 22.43 50.58
N GLY A 125 22.19 22.01 51.49
CA GLY A 125 21.88 21.05 52.56
C GLY A 125 21.84 21.69 53.95
N THR A 126 21.32 20.95 54.93
CA THR A 126 21.53 21.15 56.38
C THR A 126 21.15 19.89 57.18
N GLY A 127 22.06 19.43 58.07
CA GLY A 127 21.82 18.65 59.32
C GLY A 127 21.20 17.24 59.18
N THR A 128 21.57 16.19 59.91
CA THR A 128 22.17 16.03 61.23
C THR A 128 22.65 14.57 61.41
N VAL A 129 23.71 14.40 62.20
CA VAL A 129 24.37 13.16 62.67
C VAL A 129 23.43 12.39 63.63
N VAL A 130 23.40 11.05 63.72
CA VAL A 130 24.08 10.13 64.69
C VAL A 130 23.18 8.86 64.79
N PRO A 131 23.65 7.67 65.23
CA PRO A 131 24.83 6.89 64.86
C PRO A 131 24.49 5.70 63.92
#